data_AF-A0A7C4AAD2-F1
#
_entry.id   AF-A0A7C4AAD2-F1
#
_cell.length_a   1.000
_cell.length_b   1.000
_cell.length_c   1.000
_cell.angle_alpha   90.00
_cell.angle_beta   90.00
_cell.angle_gamma   90.00
#
_symmetry.space_group_name_H-M   'P 1'
#
loop_
_entity.id
_entity.type
_entity.pdbx_description
1 polymer ?
#
loop_
_entity_poly.entity_id
_entity_poly.type
_entity_poly.pdbx_seq_one_letter_code
_entity_poly.pdbx_strand_id
1 'polypeptide(L)' 'MRTTMAKAFFLLLALLLGANALLTPAHPHFEAEAVFGFWPLFGLAGGLALCVAGGAMLAPLLRCADREDRDAR' A
#
# COMPACT_ATOMS: atom_id res chain seq x y z
N MET A 1 -17.53 -16.57 7.07
CA MET A 1 -17.88 -15.42 6.21
C MET A 1 -16.86 -14.26 6.22
N ARG A 2 -15.65 -14.41 6.80
CA ARG A 2 -14.64 -13.32 6.86
C ARG A 2 -13.85 -13.10 5.55
N THR A 3 -13.94 -14.04 4.60
CA THR A 3 -13.14 -14.06 3.37
C THR A 3 -13.83 -13.40 2.18
N THR A 4 -15.16 -13.35 2.13
CA THR A 4 -15.91 -12.82 0.98
C THR A 4 -15.76 -11.31 0.85
N MET A 5 -15.83 -10.58 1.97
CA MET A 5 -15.68 -9.12 1.97
C MET A 5 -14.25 -8.70 1.63
N ALA A 6 -13.25 -9.41 2.17
CA ALA A 6 -11.84 -9.20 1.81
C ALA A 6 -11.60 -9.49 0.32
N LYS A 7 -12.14 -10.59 -0.22
CA LYS A 7 -12.05 -10.90 -1.65
C LYS A 7 -12.68 -9.81 -2.51
N ALA A 8 -13.86 -9.31 -2.15
CA ALA A 8 -14.53 -8.22 -2.87
C ALA A 8 -13.70 -6.93 -2.85
N PHE A 9 -13.12 -6.59 -1.70
CA PHE A 9 -12.25 -5.43 -1.56
C PHE A 9 -10.98 -5.56 -2.42
N PHE A 10 -10.31 -6.71 -2.41
CA PHE A 10 -9.14 -6.95 -3.25
C PHE A 10 -9.47 -6.99 -4.75
N LEU A 11 -10.66 -7.48 -5.13
CA LEU A 11 -11.16 -7.43 -6.50
C LEU A 11 -11.37 -5.98 -6.95
N LEU A 12 -11.99 -5.15 -6.10
CA LEU A 12 -12.18 -3.72 -6.37
C LEU A 12 -10.83 -3.01 -6.54
N LEU A 13 -9.87 -3.26 -5.64
CA LEU A 13 -8.51 -2.73 -5.72
C LEU A 13 -7.81 -3.14 -7.03
N ALA A 14 -7.92 -4.41 -7.43
CA ALA A 14 -7.34 -4.89 -8.68
C ALA A 14 -7.97 -4.19 -9.90
N LEU A 15 -9.29 -3.94 -9.86
CA LEU A 15 -10.00 -3.23 -10.92
C LEU A 15 -9.58 -1.76 -11.01
N LEU A 16 -9.44 -1.08 -9.87
CA LEU A 16 -8.93 0.29 -9.78
C LEU A 16 -7.48 0.38 -10.28
N LEU A 17 -6.63 -0.60 -9.93
CA LEU A 17 -5.25 -0.68 -10.41
C LEU A 17 -5.20 -0.85 -11.93
N GLY A 18 -6.06 -1.72 -12.48
CA GLY A 18 -6.20 -1.92 -13.93
C GLY A 18 -6.70 -0.67 -14.65
N ALA A 19 -7.70 0.02 -14.11
CA ALA A 19 -8.17 1.29 -14.65
C ALA A 19 -7.07 2.36 -14.62
N ASN A 20 -6.29 2.43 -13.54
CA ASN A 20 -5.14 3.32 -13.42
C ASN A 20 -4.02 3.00 -14.42
N ALA A 21 -3.86 1.75 -14.83
CA ALA A 21 -2.88 1.38 -15.87
C ALA A 21 -3.27 1.93 -17.26
N LEU A 22 -4.57 2.01 -17.55
CA LEU A 22 -5.10 2.49 -18.84
C LEU A 22 -5.15 4.02 -18.92
N LEU A 23 -5.28 4.70 -17.78
CA LEU A 23 -5.31 6.16 -17.70
C LEU A 23 -3.89 6.71 -17.78
N THR A 24 -3.46 7.09 -18.98
CA THR A 24 -2.17 7.76 -19.18
C THR A 24 -2.29 9.24 -18.79
N PRO A 25 -1.34 9.80 -18.02
CA PRO A 25 -1.37 11.23 -17.68
C PRO A 25 -1.20 12.08 -18.94
N ALA A 26 -2.00 13.15 -19.06
CA ALA A 26 -1.88 14.10 -20.16
C ALA A 26 -0.57 14.92 -20.10
N HIS A 27 0.06 15.02 -18.92
CA HIS A 27 1.29 15.77 -18.68
C HIS A 27 2.27 15.00 -17.78
N PRO A 28 3.10 14.11 -18.35
CA PRO A 28 4.17 13.45 -17.61
C PRO A 28 5.29 14.46 -17.27
N HIS A 29 5.74 14.49 -16.01
CA HIS A 29 6.88 15.29 -15.56
C HIS A 29 8.23 14.59 -15.82
N PHE A 30 8.23 13.26 -15.89
CA PHE A 30 9.38 12.44 -16.26
C PHE A 30 9.02 11.53 -17.44
N GLU A 31 9.98 11.24 -18.33
CA GLU A 31 9.74 10.35 -19.48
C GLU A 31 9.24 8.96 -19.05
N ALA A 32 9.65 8.49 -17.87
CA ALA A 32 9.19 7.23 -17.30
C ALA A 32 7.69 7.23 -16.96
N GLU A 33 7.08 8.38 -16.70
CA GLU A 33 5.64 8.49 -16.39
C GLU A 33 4.74 8.25 -17.62
N ALA A 34 5.29 8.37 -18.82
CA ALA A 34 4.59 8.05 -20.07
C ALA A 34 4.55 6.54 -20.36
N VAL A 35 5.32 5.73 -19.63
CA VAL A 35 5.35 4.29 -19.80
C VAL A 35 4.06 3.69 -19.25
N PHE A 36 3.40 2.89 -20.09
CA PHE A 36 2.20 2.15 -19.71
C PHE A 36 2.46 1.32 -18.44
N GLY A 37 1.63 1.53 -17.42
CA GLY A 37 1.77 0.81 -16.14
C GLY A 37 2.80 1.38 -15.15
N PHE A 38 3.45 2.52 -15.44
CA PHE A 38 4.36 3.17 -14.49
C PHE A 38 3.68 3.51 -13.17
N TRP A 39 2.55 4.23 -13.23
CA TRP A 39 1.78 4.68 -12.06
C TRP A 39 1.27 3.56 -11.15
N PRO A 40 0.61 2.51 -11.66
CA PRO A 40 0.17 1.41 -10.81
C PRO A 40 1.35 0.67 -10.17
N LEU A 41 2.47 0.50 -10.90
CA LEU A 41 3.66 -0.16 -10.35
C LEU A 41 4.33 0.70 -9.28
N PHE A 42 4.49 1.99 -9.53
CA PHE A 42 5.07 2.95 -8.59
C PHE A 42 4.23 3.05 -7.30
N GLY A 43 2.90 3.20 -7.43
CA GLY A 43 2.00 3.27 -6.29
C GLY A 43 1.99 1.98 -5.46
N LEU A 44 1.98 0.81 -6.12
CA LEU A 44 2.04 -0.48 -5.45
C LEU A 44 3.39 -0.66 -4.72
N ALA A 45 4.50 -0.45 -5.41
CA ALA A 45 5.84 -0.61 -4.85
C ALA A 45 6.10 0.37 -3.70
N GLY A 46 5.72 1.64 -3.87
CA GLY A 46 5.84 2.68 -2.85
C GLY A 46 4.98 2.38 -1.62
N GLY A 47 3.73 1.94 -1.83
CA GLY A 47 2.85 1.52 -0.73
C GLY A 47 3.41 0.32 0.04
N LEU A 48 3.92 -0.70 -0.67
CA LEU A 48 4.53 -1.87 -0.03
C LEU A 48 5.78 -1.48 0.76
N ALA A 49 6.63 -0.64 0.19
CA ALA A 49 7.81 -0.10 0.85
C ALA A 49 7.43 0.68 2.12
N LEU A 50 6.35 1.47 2.08
CA LEU A 50 5.85 2.19 3.24
C LEU A 50 5.30 1.24 4.32
N CYS A 51 4.61 0.16 3.96
CA CYS A 51 4.18 -0.84 4.94
C CYS A 51 5.37 -1.51 5.64
N VAL A 52 6.42 -1.84 4.90
CA VAL A 52 7.64 -2.46 5.45
C VAL A 52 8.38 -1.46 6.35
N ALA A 53 8.59 -0.23 5.87
CA ALA A 53 9.26 0.83 6.61
C ALA A 53 8.47 1.26 7.85
N GLY A 54 7.14 1.37 7.71
CA GLY A 54 6.23 1.66 8.81
C GLY A 54 6.27 0.58 9.89
N GLY A 55 6.35 -0.70 9.51
CA GLY A 55 6.60 -1.79 10.44
C GLY A 55 7.92 -1.62 11.20
N ALA A 56 9.00 -1.24 10.52
CA ALA A 56 10.30 -1.00 11.16
C ALA A 56 10.29 0.22 12.11
N MET A 57 9.57 1.29 11.77
CA MET A 57 9.48 2.50 12.59
C MET A 57 8.49 2.36 13.76
N LEU A 58 7.35 1.69 13.57
CA LEU A 58 6.35 1.48 14.64
C LEU A 58 6.68 0.28 15.53
N ALA A 59 7.46 -0.69 15.07
CA ALA A 59 7.85 -1.84 15.88
C ALA A 59 8.45 -1.48 17.26
N PRO A 60 9.39 -0.52 17.39
CA PRO A 60 9.91 -0.14 18.71
C PRO A 60 8.84 0.50 19.61
N LEU A 61 7.96 1.34 19.05
CA LEU A 61 6.86 1.98 19.79
C LEU A 61 5.83 0.96 20.27
N LEU A 62 5.43 0.03 19.41
CA LEU A 62 4.51 -1.06 19.75
C LEU A 62 5.11 -1.99 20.81
N ARG A 63 6.42 -2.29 20.73
CA ARG A 63 7.12 -3.08 21.74
C ARG A 63 7.24 -2.36 23.08
N CYS A 64 7.33 -1.03 23.09
CA CYS A 64 7.32 -0.25 24.32
C CYS A 64 5.94 -0.29 24.99
N ALA A 65 4.88 -0.03 24.22
CA ALA A 65 3.51 -0.08 24.70
C ALA A 65 3.13 -1.48 25.26
N ASP A 66 3.58 -2.57 24.63
CA ASP A 66 3.34 -3.94 25.11
C ASP A 66 4.05 -4.24 26.46
N ARG A 67 5.16 -3.56 26.76
CA ARG A 67 5.84 -3.71 28.06
C ARG A 67 5.08 -2.98 29.17
N GLU A 68 4.68 -1.74 28.92
CA GLU A 68 3.90 -0.97 29.90
C GLU A 68 2.58 -1.66 30.29
N ASP A 69 1.87 -2.25 29.33
CA ASP A 69 0.62 -2.98 29.62
C ASP A 69 0.86 -4.26 30.44
N ARG A 70 2.01 -4.92 30.25
CA ARG A 70 2.40 -6.11 31.01
C ARG A 70 2.80 -5.78 32.44
N ASP A 71 3.49 -4.68 32.65
CA ASP A 71 3.96 -4.25 33.98
C ASP A 71 2.81 -3.63 34.81
N ALA A 72 1.72 -3.21 34.16
CA ALA A 72 0.51 -2.69 34.80
C ALA A 72 -0.47 -3.79 35.29
N ARG A 73 -0.18 -5.07 35.03
CA ARG A 73 -1.05 -6.23 35.34
C ARG A 73 -0.49 -7.09 36.47
#